data_AF-A0A9P1FSB5-F1
#
_entry.id   AF-A0A9P1FSB5-F1
#
_cell.length_a   1.000
_cell.length_b   1.000
_cell.length_c   1.000
_cell.angle_alpha   90.00
_cell.angle_beta   90.00
_cell.angle_gamma   90.00
#
_symmetry.space_group_name_H-M   'P 1'
#
loop_
_entity.id
_entity.type
_entity.pdbx_description
1 polymer ?
#
loop_
_entity_poly.entity_id
_entity_poly.type
_entity_poly.pdbx_seq_one_letter_code
_entity_poly.pdbx_strand_id
1 'polypeptide(L)'
;MFGTWFRAVAVAVVVGPLRPCLAEDDCLECDMKMLQLDAKVSDRATKKLLSNCGHLTQETCDPHANYPCSNNCPVHTHGHDCYRPVPEVMAEHPGEDGYCYFNQTGFWVAPMPAEPDFLQSAIGGILTLRDLPVPKGAGYPSPYRGLHTGPVLTFHFEGKVITTQADAAHYSYDDLYGYSLGYLQGQGLSIDLVRNSTAWIAASKQKCDEIQQTYNFQNHELVLADWLDYNAVIGAKVSCAAKQPAAADSAVLEKAKFKSVDDCEPVTARDFAKHHYIKCLLGYPNSASDGAYLNVRACLLDGGTRIGHFSDCPFSPDVSF
;
A
#
# COMPACT_ATOMS: atom_id res chain seq x y z
N MET A 1 41.26 27.20 -22.22
CA MET A 1 40.98 26.04 -21.33
C MET A 1 40.04 26.53 -20.25
N PHE A 2 38.72 26.47 -20.51
CA PHE A 2 37.69 26.97 -19.62
C PHE A 2 36.95 25.77 -19.02
N GLY A 3 36.97 25.69 -17.68
CA GLY A 3 36.21 24.72 -16.91
C GLY A 3 34.72 25.00 -17.00
N THR A 4 33.94 23.94 -17.21
CA THR A 4 32.48 24.00 -17.25
C THR A 4 31.91 23.31 -16.02
N TRP A 5 31.01 24.04 -15.39
CA TRP A 5 30.29 23.76 -14.16
C TRP A 5 29.18 22.74 -14.41
N PHE A 6 29.02 21.77 -13.51
CA PHE A 6 27.83 20.93 -13.46
C PHE A 6 26.64 21.76 -12.96
N ARG A 7 25.61 21.91 -13.80
CA ARG A 7 24.30 22.41 -13.40
C ARG A 7 23.50 21.25 -12.79
N ALA A 8 23.06 21.42 -11.55
CA ALA A 8 22.02 20.60 -10.96
C ALA A 8 20.73 20.79 -11.76
N VAL A 9 20.16 19.69 -12.27
CA VAL A 9 18.81 19.66 -12.83
C VAL A 9 17.85 19.50 -11.66
N ALA A 10 17.20 20.57 -11.26
CA ALA A 10 16.02 20.49 -10.41
C ALA A 10 14.89 19.88 -11.23
N VAL A 11 14.53 18.62 -10.94
CA VAL A 11 13.30 18.02 -11.45
C VAL A 11 12.16 18.59 -10.62
N ALA A 12 11.52 19.63 -11.17
CA ALA A 12 10.24 20.09 -10.66
C ALA A 12 9.20 19.03 -11.02
N VAL A 13 8.68 18.31 -10.03
CA VAL A 13 7.48 17.49 -10.20
C VAL A 13 6.32 18.47 -10.40
N VAL A 14 5.86 18.59 -11.64
CA VAL A 14 4.67 19.39 -11.97
C VAL A 14 3.46 18.59 -11.51
N VAL A 15 2.96 18.92 -10.32
CA VAL A 15 1.63 18.48 -9.88
C VAL A 15 0.62 19.27 -10.72
N GLY A 16 -0.09 18.59 -11.62
CA GLY A 16 -1.21 19.19 -12.35
C GLY A 16 -2.29 19.69 -11.39
N PRO A 17 -3.19 20.59 -11.82
CA PRO A 17 -4.25 21.11 -10.95
C PRO A 17 -5.13 19.95 -10.48
N LEU A 18 -5.05 19.62 -9.20
CA LEU A 18 -6.01 18.76 -8.54
C LEU A 18 -7.39 19.42 -8.69
N ARG A 19 -8.42 18.66 -9.09
CA ARG A 19 -9.79 19.10 -8.78
C ARG A 19 -9.82 19.32 -7.26
N PRO A 20 -10.26 20.49 -6.76
CA PRO A 20 -10.33 20.69 -5.33
C PRO A 20 -11.33 19.67 -4.75
N CYS A 21 -10.83 18.67 -4.03
CA CYS A 21 -11.57 18.11 -2.90
C CYS A 21 -11.96 19.35 -2.08
N LEU A 22 -13.26 19.58 -1.94
CA LEU A 22 -13.84 20.89 -1.62
C LEU A 22 -13.15 21.57 -0.43
N ALA A 23 -12.98 22.88 -0.55
CA ALA A 23 -12.54 23.75 0.53
C ALA A 23 -13.69 23.91 1.55
N GLU A 24 -13.69 23.09 2.60
CA GLU A 24 -14.36 23.41 3.85
C GLU A 24 -13.35 23.25 5.00
N ASP A 25 -12.92 24.40 5.52
CA ASP A 25 -12.19 24.69 6.76
C ASP A 25 -11.17 23.64 7.26
N ASP A 26 -9.91 23.92 6.91
CA ASP A 26 -8.67 23.20 7.22
C ASP A 26 -8.53 22.71 8.67
N CYS A 27 -8.41 21.39 8.81
CA CYS A 27 -7.97 20.69 10.00
C CYS A 27 -6.57 20.12 9.78
N LEU A 28 -5.54 20.94 9.94
CA LEU A 28 -4.14 20.52 9.82
C LEU A 28 -3.50 20.28 11.19
N GLU A 29 -2.94 19.07 11.31
CA GLU A 29 -1.98 18.54 12.30
C GLU A 29 -2.50 18.09 13.67
N CYS A 30 -2.35 16.78 13.95
CA CYS A 30 -2.52 16.14 15.26
C CYS A 30 -1.39 15.14 15.56
N ASP A 31 -0.94 15.13 16.82
CA ASP A 31 -0.02 14.18 17.44
C ASP A 31 -0.75 12.83 17.67
N MET A 32 -0.43 11.80 16.87
CA MET A 32 -1.16 10.52 16.91
C MET A 32 -0.22 9.32 16.85
N LYS A 33 -0.62 8.26 17.55
CA LYS A 33 -0.02 6.92 17.46
C LYS A 33 -0.90 6.06 16.58
N MET A 34 -0.46 5.79 15.35
CA MET A 34 -1.07 4.71 14.55
C MET A 34 -0.49 3.39 15.06
N LEU A 35 -1.33 2.35 15.22
CA LEU A 35 -0.83 1.01 15.58
C LEU A 35 0.22 0.50 14.59
N GLN A 36 0.17 0.98 13.34
CA GLN A 36 1.08 0.59 12.26
C GLN A 36 2.33 1.47 12.14
N LEU A 37 2.38 2.60 12.86
CA LEU A 37 3.56 3.46 12.90
C LEU A 37 3.70 3.95 14.34
N ASP A 38 4.61 3.34 15.10
CA ASP A 38 5.10 3.79 16.41
C ASP A 38 5.75 5.21 16.35
N ALA A 39 5.62 5.91 15.23
CA ALA A 39 6.03 7.28 15.00
C ALA A 39 5.10 8.23 15.77
N LYS A 40 5.53 8.64 16.96
CA LYS A 40 4.99 9.83 17.61
C LYS A 40 5.34 11.06 16.78
N VAL A 41 4.35 11.71 16.17
CA VAL A 41 4.52 13.04 15.58
C VAL A 41 4.42 14.07 16.71
N SER A 42 5.50 14.23 17.48
CA SER A 42 5.47 15.08 18.67
C SER A 42 5.24 16.55 18.32
N ASP A 43 4.20 17.14 18.90
CA ASP A 43 3.81 18.52 18.66
C ASP A 43 4.38 19.50 19.72
N ARG A 44 4.83 20.68 19.29
CA ARG A 44 5.19 21.81 20.18
C ARG A 44 4.33 23.05 19.96
N ALA A 45 3.39 23.03 19.00
CA ALA A 45 2.50 24.15 18.74
C ALA A 45 1.29 23.64 17.94
N THR A 46 0.18 23.21 18.53
CA THR A 46 -0.97 24.12 18.76
C THR A 46 -2.21 23.39 19.31
N LYS A 47 -2.51 23.56 20.60
CA LYS A 47 -3.71 22.96 21.24
C LYS A 47 -5.07 23.63 20.91
N LYS A 48 -5.09 24.72 20.12
CA LYS A 48 -6.26 25.62 20.04
C LYS A 48 -7.03 25.58 18.72
N LEU A 49 -6.52 24.92 17.68
CA LEU A 49 -7.21 24.76 16.38
C LEU A 49 -8.07 23.49 16.30
N LEU A 50 -7.97 22.57 17.27
CA LEU A 50 -8.50 21.21 17.16
C LEU A 50 -9.99 21.08 17.52
N SER A 51 -10.62 22.03 18.20
CA SER A 51 -11.99 21.83 18.74
C SER A 51 -13.11 21.75 17.68
N ASN A 52 -12.84 22.14 16.44
CA ASN A 52 -13.86 22.22 15.37
C ASN A 52 -13.72 21.09 14.34
N CYS A 53 -12.60 20.39 14.37
CA CYS A 53 -12.35 19.18 13.62
C CYS A 53 -12.92 18.05 14.47
N GLY A 54 -13.82 17.23 13.93
CA GLY A 54 -14.39 16.08 14.64
C GLY A 54 -13.31 15.08 15.03
N HIS A 55 -12.54 15.35 16.08
CA HIS A 55 -11.58 14.42 16.63
C HIS A 55 -12.33 13.49 17.55
N LEU A 56 -12.34 12.21 17.19
CA LEU A 56 -12.31 11.20 18.23
C LEU A 56 -10.85 11.18 18.74
N THR A 57 -10.53 12.04 19.70
CA THR A 57 -9.50 11.68 20.67
C THR A 57 -10.08 10.44 21.37
N GLN A 58 -9.78 9.23 20.89
CA GLN A 58 -10.30 7.99 21.48
C GLN A 58 -9.67 7.79 22.87
N GLU A 59 -10.10 8.59 23.85
CA GLU A 59 -9.99 8.25 25.27
C GLU A 59 -10.94 7.08 25.61
N THR A 60 -11.92 6.83 24.74
CA THR A 60 -12.81 5.67 24.78
C THR A 60 -12.74 4.93 23.45
N CYS A 61 -12.39 3.65 23.50
CA CYS A 61 -12.30 2.78 22.33
C CYS A 61 -13.72 2.51 21.80
N ASP A 62 -13.89 2.50 20.47
CA ASP A 62 -15.17 2.11 19.88
C ASP A 62 -15.48 0.64 20.25
N PRO A 63 -16.58 0.35 20.97
CA PRO A 63 -16.93 -1.02 21.36
C PRO A 63 -17.27 -1.92 20.17
N HIS A 64 -17.45 -1.36 18.98
CA HIS A 64 -17.76 -2.06 17.73
C HIS A 64 -16.54 -2.26 16.82
N ALA A 65 -15.36 -1.70 17.16
CA ALA A 65 -14.15 -1.94 16.39
C ALA A 65 -13.72 -3.42 16.49
N ASN A 66 -13.39 -4.04 15.35
CA ASN A 66 -12.89 -5.43 15.34
C ASN A 66 -11.48 -5.56 15.92
N TYR A 67 -10.78 -4.44 16.09
CA TYR A 67 -9.54 -4.34 16.85
C TYR A 67 -9.77 -3.46 18.09
N PRO A 68 -9.39 -3.91 19.31
CA PRO A 68 -9.51 -3.09 20.50
C PRO A 68 -8.74 -1.77 20.32
N CYS A 69 -9.46 -0.65 20.28
CA CYS A 69 -8.90 0.70 20.15
C CYS A 69 -8.18 0.96 18.81
N SER A 70 -8.78 0.53 17.68
CA SER A 70 -8.31 0.90 16.34
C SER A 70 -8.30 2.44 16.19
N ASN A 71 -7.09 3.01 16.14
CA ASN A 71 -6.87 4.45 16.00
C ASN A 71 -6.58 4.86 14.56
N ASN A 72 -6.91 4.03 13.56
CA ASN A 72 -6.56 4.29 12.16
C ASN A 72 -7.53 5.23 11.43
N CYS A 73 -8.62 5.68 12.09
CA CYS A 73 -9.50 6.74 11.56
C CYS A 73 -9.72 7.92 12.54
N PRO A 74 -8.67 8.59 13.04
CA PRO A 74 -8.78 9.57 14.12
C PRO A 74 -9.02 11.02 13.64
N VAL A 75 -8.68 11.31 12.39
CA VAL A 75 -8.93 12.59 11.70
C VAL A 75 -9.84 12.20 10.56
N HIS A 76 -11.08 12.70 10.51
CA HIS A 76 -11.90 12.97 9.30
C HIS A 76 -13.30 13.39 9.69
N THR A 77 -13.97 14.08 8.77
CA THR A 77 -15.41 14.38 8.82
C THR A 77 -16.30 13.12 8.83
N HIS A 78 -15.74 11.94 8.51
CA HIS A 78 -16.48 10.67 8.30
C HIS A 78 -15.93 9.48 9.11
N GLY A 79 -15.32 9.73 10.28
CA GLY A 79 -14.65 8.67 11.08
C GLY A 79 -15.53 7.45 11.43
N HIS A 80 -16.85 7.63 11.58
CA HIS A 80 -17.78 6.52 11.81
C HIS A 80 -17.90 5.59 10.59
N ASP A 81 -17.79 6.13 9.38
CA ASP A 81 -17.93 5.36 8.15
C ASP A 81 -16.74 4.41 7.88
N CYS A 82 -15.60 4.65 8.53
CA CYS A 82 -14.48 3.70 8.51
C CYS A 82 -14.81 2.32 9.10
N TYR A 83 -15.77 2.26 10.02
CA TYR A 83 -16.17 1.04 10.72
C TYR A 83 -17.37 0.33 10.06
N ARG A 84 -17.84 0.88 8.93
CA ARG A 84 -18.94 0.32 8.15
C ARG A 84 -18.39 -0.38 6.89
N PRO A 85 -19.17 -1.28 6.29
CA PRO A 85 -18.82 -1.85 4.99
C PRO A 85 -18.63 -0.75 3.93
N VAL A 86 -17.46 -0.70 3.31
CA VAL A 86 -17.13 0.26 2.24
C VAL A 86 -18.15 0.23 1.10
N PRO A 87 -18.66 -0.92 0.62
CA PRO A 87 -19.70 -0.92 -0.42
C PRO A 87 -20.98 -0.16 -0.03
N GLU A 88 -21.37 -0.21 1.24
CA GLU A 88 -22.58 0.47 1.74
C GLU A 88 -22.33 1.98 1.82
N VAL A 89 -21.19 2.39 2.37
CA VAL A 89 -20.80 3.81 2.45
C VAL A 89 -20.70 4.41 1.04
N MET A 90 -19.99 3.75 0.11
CA MET A 90 -19.83 4.27 -1.25
C MET A 90 -21.15 4.30 -2.04
N ALA A 91 -22.12 3.45 -1.70
CA ALA A 91 -23.47 3.51 -2.28
C ALA A 91 -24.29 4.70 -1.78
N GLU A 92 -24.06 5.15 -0.54
CA GLU A 92 -24.68 6.35 0.06
C GLU A 92 -24.07 7.65 -0.49
N HIS A 93 -22.85 7.59 -1.02
CA HIS A 93 -22.10 8.71 -1.57
C HIS A 93 -21.76 8.51 -3.07
N PRO A 94 -22.77 8.38 -3.95
CA PRO A 94 -22.52 8.10 -5.36
C PRO A 94 -21.78 9.26 -6.03
N GLY A 95 -20.66 8.94 -6.70
CA GLY A 95 -19.85 9.91 -7.43
C GLY A 95 -18.69 10.52 -6.62
N GLU A 96 -18.63 10.25 -5.32
CA GLU A 96 -17.44 10.56 -4.52
C GLU A 96 -16.32 9.55 -4.80
N ASP A 97 -15.09 10.06 -4.86
CA ASP A 97 -13.90 9.22 -4.87
C ASP A 97 -13.63 8.76 -3.43
N GLY A 98 -13.65 7.45 -3.16
CA GLY A 98 -13.44 6.90 -1.83
C GLY A 98 -12.06 7.21 -1.26
N TYR A 99 -11.03 7.39 -2.11
CA TYR A 99 -9.72 7.87 -1.65
C TYR A 99 -9.73 9.37 -1.29
N CYS A 100 -10.62 10.19 -1.86
CA CYS A 100 -10.84 11.57 -1.40
C CYS A 100 -11.71 11.56 -0.11
N TYR A 101 -12.75 10.73 -0.07
CA TYR A 101 -13.67 10.60 1.08
C TYR A 101 -12.97 10.12 2.36
N PHE A 102 -12.09 9.12 2.23
CA PHE A 102 -11.30 8.56 3.34
C PHE A 102 -9.82 9.01 3.31
N ASN A 103 -9.51 10.11 2.62
CA ASN A 103 -8.15 10.60 2.40
C ASN A 103 -7.38 10.73 3.70
N GLN A 104 -6.16 10.21 3.82
CA GLN A 104 -5.32 10.25 5.04
C GLN A 104 -5.79 9.36 6.21
N THR A 105 -6.77 8.46 6.03
CA THR A 105 -6.97 7.35 7.01
C THR A 105 -5.76 6.42 7.10
N GLY A 106 -4.93 6.38 6.06
CA GLY A 106 -3.57 5.85 6.10
C GLY A 106 -2.71 6.61 5.10
N PHE A 107 -1.37 6.54 5.24
CA PHE A 107 -0.49 7.25 4.31
C PHE A 107 -0.59 6.73 2.86
N TRP A 108 -1.06 5.48 2.69
CA TRP A 108 -1.33 4.85 1.39
C TRP A 108 -2.77 5.04 0.90
N VAL A 109 -3.60 5.81 1.62
CA VAL A 109 -4.94 6.25 1.20
C VAL A 109 -4.86 7.72 0.79
N ALA A 110 -4.26 7.96 -0.38
CA ALA A 110 -4.12 9.30 -0.96
C ALA A 110 -4.80 9.35 -2.34
N PRO A 111 -5.63 10.35 -2.66
CA PRO A 111 -6.32 10.45 -3.93
C PRO A 111 -5.36 10.62 -5.11
N MET A 112 -5.70 10.00 -6.24
CA MET A 112 -4.99 10.23 -7.50
C MET A 112 -5.54 11.47 -8.22
N PRO A 113 -4.73 12.16 -9.06
CA PRO A 113 -5.26 13.19 -9.93
C PRO A 113 -6.27 12.59 -10.93
N ALA A 114 -7.19 13.41 -11.42
CA ALA A 114 -8.25 12.98 -12.35
C ALA A 114 -7.72 12.35 -13.65
N GLU A 115 -6.55 12.80 -14.11
CA GLU A 115 -5.83 12.25 -15.26
C GLU A 115 -4.47 11.74 -14.79
N PRO A 116 -4.39 10.50 -14.27
CA PRO A 116 -3.16 9.97 -13.69
C PRO A 116 -2.15 9.58 -14.78
N ASP A 117 -0.90 10.02 -14.60
CA ASP A 117 0.26 9.44 -15.29
C ASP A 117 0.80 8.29 -14.43
N PHE A 118 0.27 7.09 -14.64
CA PHE A 118 0.63 5.92 -13.82
C PHE A 118 2.10 5.56 -13.91
N LEU A 119 2.77 5.81 -15.04
CA LEU A 119 4.19 5.52 -15.16
C LEU A 119 5.00 6.47 -14.27
N GLN A 120 4.71 7.77 -14.32
CA GLN A 120 5.38 8.75 -13.46
C GLN A 120 5.04 8.53 -11.98
N SER A 121 3.78 8.24 -11.65
CA SER A 121 3.38 7.90 -10.28
C SER A 121 4.10 6.65 -9.76
N ALA A 122 4.23 5.60 -10.59
CA ALA A 122 4.96 4.39 -10.23
C ALA A 122 6.46 4.67 -10.02
N ILE A 123 7.09 5.45 -10.90
CA ILE A 123 8.49 5.90 -10.74
C ILE A 123 8.63 6.68 -9.42
N GLY A 124 7.77 7.66 -9.16
CA GLY A 124 7.76 8.43 -7.92
C GLY A 124 7.65 7.52 -6.69
N GLY A 125 6.72 6.57 -6.70
CA GLY A 125 6.55 5.59 -5.62
C GLY A 125 7.77 4.71 -5.39
N ILE A 126 8.42 4.23 -6.46
CA ILE A 126 9.69 3.49 -6.38
C ILE A 126 10.76 4.32 -5.70
N LEU A 127 10.93 5.59 -6.09
CA LEU A 127 11.94 6.48 -5.52
C LEU A 127 11.65 6.77 -4.04
N THR A 128 10.42 7.17 -3.73
CA THR A 128 10.00 7.45 -2.35
C THR A 128 10.23 6.25 -1.44
N LEU A 129 9.79 5.05 -1.83
CA LEU A 129 9.92 3.85 -0.99
C LEU A 129 11.37 3.36 -0.84
N ARG A 130 12.24 3.64 -1.81
CA ARG A 130 13.69 3.39 -1.69
C ARG A 130 14.36 4.31 -0.67
N ASP A 131 13.94 5.57 -0.64
CA ASP A 131 14.50 6.63 0.18
C ASP A 131 13.91 6.69 1.61
N LEU A 132 12.86 5.91 1.89
CA LEU A 132 12.23 5.92 3.21
C LEU A 132 13.25 5.58 4.31
N PRO A 133 13.45 6.47 5.29
CA PRO A 133 14.31 6.18 6.42
C PRO A 133 13.69 5.05 7.24
N VAL A 134 14.48 4.04 7.57
CA VAL A 134 14.01 2.95 8.44
C VAL A 134 13.88 3.48 9.86
N PRO A 135 12.67 3.44 10.46
CA PRO A 135 12.51 3.81 11.86
C PRO A 135 13.41 2.93 12.73
N LYS A 136 14.19 3.56 13.62
CA LYS A 136 15.03 2.82 14.57
C LYS A 136 14.14 1.86 15.37
N GLY A 137 14.45 0.56 15.32
CA GLY A 137 13.73 -0.47 16.06
C GLY A 137 12.66 -1.24 15.29
N ALA A 138 12.38 -0.89 14.02
CA ALA A 138 11.35 -1.57 13.22
C ALA A 138 11.65 -3.04 12.86
N GLY A 139 12.73 -3.64 13.36
CA GLY A 139 13.09 -5.05 13.11
C GLY A 139 13.47 -5.39 11.68
N TYR A 140 13.14 -4.54 10.70
CA TYR A 140 13.46 -4.72 9.29
C TYR A 140 14.67 -3.88 8.88
N PRO A 141 15.73 -4.52 8.36
CA PRO A 141 16.97 -3.83 8.01
C PRO A 141 16.88 -3.02 6.71
N SER A 142 17.08 -1.71 6.89
CA SER A 142 17.73 -0.73 5.98
C SER A 142 16.91 -0.18 4.79
N PRO A 143 17.16 1.09 4.40
CA PRO A 143 16.80 1.60 3.07
C PRO A 143 17.32 0.66 1.98
N TYR A 144 16.82 0.86 0.76
CA TYR A 144 17.23 0.13 -0.43
C TYR A 144 18.75 -0.11 -0.46
N ARG A 145 19.15 -1.38 -0.53
CA ARG A 145 20.54 -1.81 -0.37
C ARG A 145 21.36 -1.73 -1.64
N GLY A 146 20.69 -1.46 -2.76
CA GLY A 146 21.23 -1.64 -4.10
C GLY A 146 20.73 -2.95 -4.72
N LEU A 147 20.76 -3.00 -6.05
CA LEU A 147 20.25 -4.13 -6.80
C LEU A 147 21.11 -5.39 -6.57
N HIS A 148 20.47 -6.53 -6.32
CA HIS A 148 21.13 -7.83 -6.07
C HIS A 148 22.01 -7.88 -4.82
N THR A 149 21.72 -7.05 -3.82
CA THR A 149 22.53 -6.96 -2.59
C THR A 149 21.79 -7.43 -1.34
N GLY A 150 20.45 -7.52 -1.41
CA GLY A 150 19.62 -8.12 -0.37
C GLY A 150 19.85 -9.63 -0.23
N PRO A 151 19.26 -10.29 0.77
CA PRO A 151 19.19 -11.74 0.77
C PRO A 151 18.16 -12.25 -0.26
N VAL A 152 18.37 -13.46 -0.79
CA VAL A 152 17.32 -14.16 -1.52
C VAL A 152 16.30 -14.69 -0.51
N LEU A 153 15.04 -14.31 -0.68
CA LEU A 153 13.91 -14.90 0.04
C LEU A 153 13.29 -16.01 -0.80
N THR A 154 12.82 -17.06 -0.12
CA THR A 154 12.08 -18.16 -0.74
C THR A 154 10.71 -18.24 -0.08
N PHE A 155 9.66 -17.97 -0.86
CA PHE A 155 8.28 -18.10 -0.45
C PHE A 155 7.73 -19.48 -0.78
N HIS A 156 7.05 -20.09 0.18
CA HIS A 156 6.20 -21.25 0.01
C HIS A 156 4.75 -20.78 -0.08
N PHE A 157 4.28 -20.51 -1.29
CA PHE A 157 2.98 -19.86 -1.54
C PHE A 157 2.07 -20.77 -2.37
N GLU A 158 1.00 -21.27 -1.75
CA GLU A 158 -0.04 -22.09 -2.40
C GLU A 158 0.51 -23.25 -3.25
N GLY A 159 1.46 -24.01 -2.68
CA GLY A 159 2.09 -25.15 -3.34
C GLY A 159 3.18 -24.78 -4.35
N LYS A 160 3.47 -23.49 -4.53
CA LYS A 160 4.58 -23.00 -5.36
C LYS A 160 5.74 -22.53 -4.50
N VAL A 161 6.93 -22.60 -5.09
CA VAL A 161 8.16 -22.05 -4.52
C VAL A 161 8.58 -20.87 -5.39
N ILE A 162 8.54 -19.68 -4.80
CA ILE A 162 8.86 -18.41 -5.48
C ILE A 162 10.04 -17.77 -4.78
N THR A 163 11.02 -17.28 -5.54
CA THR A 163 12.17 -16.58 -4.98
C THR A 163 12.16 -15.10 -5.36
N THR A 164 12.69 -14.25 -4.49
CA THR A 164 12.93 -12.84 -4.79
C THR A 164 14.20 -12.35 -4.09
N GLN A 165 14.80 -11.29 -4.61
CA GLN A 165 15.87 -10.57 -3.92
C GLN A 165 15.28 -9.48 -3.02
N ALA A 166 15.45 -9.58 -1.70
CA ALA A 166 14.96 -8.56 -0.77
C ALA A 166 15.90 -7.35 -0.67
N ASP A 167 16.12 -6.66 -1.80
CA ASP A 167 16.97 -5.46 -1.88
C ASP A 167 16.39 -4.27 -1.10
N ALA A 168 15.08 -4.26 -0.85
CA ALA A 168 14.42 -3.38 0.11
C ALA A 168 13.44 -4.18 0.98
N ALA A 169 13.17 -3.70 2.21
CA ALA A 169 12.32 -4.41 3.16
C ALA A 169 10.90 -4.68 2.61
N HIS A 170 10.30 -3.69 1.94
CA HIS A 170 8.95 -3.79 1.39
C HIS A 170 8.84 -4.81 0.24
N TYR A 171 9.95 -5.18 -0.42
CA TYR A 171 9.92 -6.16 -1.51
C TYR A 171 9.40 -7.52 -1.05
N SER A 172 9.66 -7.91 0.19
CA SER A 172 9.14 -9.15 0.76
C SER A 172 7.61 -9.25 0.68
N TYR A 173 6.92 -8.14 0.96
CA TYR A 173 5.47 -8.03 0.88
C TYR A 173 5.02 -7.80 -0.56
N ASP A 174 5.55 -6.77 -1.21
CA ASP A 174 5.07 -6.28 -2.50
C ASP A 174 5.31 -7.25 -3.64
N ASP A 175 6.44 -7.99 -3.62
CA ASP A 175 6.73 -8.98 -4.66
C ASP A 175 5.71 -10.13 -4.63
N LEU A 176 5.46 -10.69 -3.45
CA LEU A 176 4.50 -11.79 -3.32
C LEU A 176 3.06 -11.31 -3.56
N TYR A 177 2.74 -10.09 -3.13
CA TYR A 177 1.47 -9.41 -3.41
C TYR A 177 1.25 -9.25 -4.92
N GLY A 178 2.20 -8.62 -5.63
CA GLY A 178 2.14 -8.45 -7.09
C GLY A 178 2.10 -9.78 -7.84
N TYR A 179 2.88 -10.77 -7.41
CA TYR A 179 2.85 -12.13 -7.95
C TYR A 179 1.46 -12.76 -7.83
N SER A 180 0.86 -12.68 -6.63
CA SER A 180 -0.45 -13.30 -6.35
C SER A 180 -1.58 -12.70 -7.19
N LEU A 181 -1.48 -11.40 -7.48
CA LEU A 181 -2.48 -10.67 -8.26
C LEU A 181 -2.26 -10.75 -9.77
N GLY A 182 -1.09 -11.19 -10.24
CA GLY A 182 -0.77 -11.17 -11.66
C GLY A 182 -0.34 -9.80 -12.18
N TYR A 183 0.14 -8.91 -11.30
CA TYR A 183 0.54 -7.55 -11.68
C TYR A 183 1.98 -7.43 -12.16
N LEU A 184 2.85 -8.44 -11.94
CA LEU A 184 4.24 -8.37 -12.39
C LEU A 184 4.35 -8.46 -13.91
N GLN A 185 5.40 -7.87 -14.49
CA GLN A 185 5.66 -8.06 -15.92
C GLN A 185 5.86 -9.56 -16.22
N GLY A 186 5.34 -10.01 -17.37
CA GLY A 186 5.34 -11.43 -17.74
C GLY A 186 4.14 -12.22 -17.21
N GLN A 187 3.23 -11.61 -16.44
CA GLN A 187 1.96 -12.24 -16.01
C GLN A 187 0.76 -11.87 -16.90
N GLY A 188 1.00 -11.38 -18.12
CA GLY A 188 -0.05 -11.05 -19.09
C GLY A 188 -0.45 -9.58 -19.14
N LEU A 189 0.08 -8.73 -18.25
CA LEU A 189 -0.09 -7.28 -18.31
C LEU A 189 1.12 -6.64 -19.00
N SER A 190 0.87 -5.99 -20.13
CA SER A 190 1.89 -5.24 -20.86
C SER A 190 2.15 -3.90 -20.19
N ILE A 191 3.43 -3.54 -20.06
CA ILE A 191 3.85 -2.22 -19.58
C ILE A 191 3.32 -1.08 -20.45
N ASP A 192 3.11 -1.31 -21.74
CA ASP A 192 2.58 -0.27 -22.64
C ASP A 192 1.17 0.19 -22.22
N LEU A 193 0.43 -0.68 -21.53
CA LEU A 193 -0.87 -0.31 -20.97
C LEU A 193 -0.73 0.75 -19.86
N VAL A 194 0.35 0.73 -19.07
CA VAL A 194 0.58 1.71 -17.99
C VAL A 194 0.68 3.14 -18.51
N ARG A 195 1.12 3.32 -19.78
CA ARG A 195 1.19 4.64 -20.43
C ARG A 195 -0.16 5.17 -20.90
N ASN A 196 -1.19 4.32 -20.95
CA ASN A 196 -2.54 4.68 -21.33
C ASN A 196 -3.43 4.59 -20.08
N SER A 197 -3.65 5.72 -19.43
CA SER A 197 -4.39 5.78 -18.15
C SER A 197 -5.77 5.15 -18.24
N THR A 198 -6.50 5.37 -19.33
CA THR A 198 -7.84 4.80 -19.54
C THR A 198 -7.77 3.28 -19.67
N ALA A 199 -6.84 2.75 -20.48
CA ALA A 199 -6.68 1.31 -20.65
C ALA A 199 -6.21 0.63 -19.35
N TRP A 200 -5.32 1.27 -18.59
CA TRP A 200 -4.83 0.74 -17.32
C TRP A 200 -5.91 0.72 -16.23
N ILE A 201 -6.73 1.77 -16.14
CA ILE A 201 -7.91 1.79 -15.25
C ILE A 201 -8.88 0.68 -15.62
N ALA A 202 -9.15 0.49 -16.92
CA ALA A 202 -10.03 -0.59 -17.39
C ALA A 202 -9.48 -1.98 -17.03
N ALA A 203 -8.17 -2.20 -17.16
CA ALA A 203 -7.52 -3.44 -16.75
C ALA A 203 -7.62 -3.67 -15.23
N SER A 204 -7.41 -2.62 -14.42
CA SER A 204 -7.58 -2.70 -12.97
C SER A 204 -9.03 -3.02 -12.60
N LYS A 205 -10.02 -2.36 -13.23
CA LYS A 205 -11.44 -2.67 -13.01
C LYS A 205 -11.76 -4.13 -13.34
N GLN A 206 -11.28 -4.64 -14.48
CA GLN A 206 -11.47 -6.05 -14.84
C GLN A 206 -10.89 -6.96 -13.75
N LYS A 207 -9.68 -6.66 -13.25
CA LYS A 207 -9.06 -7.43 -12.17
C LYS A 207 -9.89 -7.40 -10.89
N CYS A 208 -10.45 -6.25 -10.51
CA CYS A 208 -11.34 -6.11 -9.37
C CYS A 208 -12.61 -6.96 -9.53
N ASP A 209 -13.20 -6.96 -10.73
CA ASP A 209 -14.39 -7.77 -11.04
C ASP A 209 -14.07 -9.27 -10.94
N GLU A 210 -12.92 -9.72 -11.47
CA GLU A 210 -12.44 -11.11 -11.37
C GLU A 210 -12.20 -11.53 -9.91
N ILE A 211 -11.60 -10.66 -9.10
CA ILE A 211 -11.36 -10.89 -7.67
C ILE A 211 -12.68 -11.12 -6.94
N GLN A 212 -13.67 -10.23 -7.14
CA GLN A 212 -14.96 -10.38 -6.47
C GLN A 212 -15.71 -11.62 -6.95
N GLN A 213 -15.67 -11.94 -8.24
CA GLN A 213 -16.28 -13.16 -8.76
C GLN A 213 -15.64 -14.42 -8.17
N THR A 214 -14.32 -14.41 -7.97
CA THR A 214 -13.56 -15.57 -7.46
C THR A 214 -13.82 -15.79 -5.98
N TYR A 215 -13.76 -14.74 -5.17
CA TYR A 215 -13.79 -14.87 -3.71
C TYR A 215 -15.12 -14.52 -3.05
N ASN A 216 -16.00 -13.83 -3.79
CA ASN A 216 -17.33 -13.40 -3.34
C ASN A 216 -17.28 -12.77 -1.95
N PHE A 217 -16.43 -11.75 -1.77
CA PHE A 217 -16.28 -11.08 -0.48
C PHE A 217 -17.60 -10.50 -0.01
N GLN A 218 -17.93 -10.72 1.25
CA GLN A 218 -19.15 -10.20 1.87
C GLN A 218 -18.91 -8.81 2.45
N ASN A 219 -19.96 -7.99 2.56
CA ASN A 219 -19.87 -6.63 3.10
C ASN A 219 -19.12 -6.55 4.46
N HIS A 220 -19.40 -7.49 5.37
CA HIS A 220 -18.75 -7.52 6.68
C HIS A 220 -17.23 -7.79 6.64
N GLU A 221 -16.69 -8.23 5.51
CA GLU A 221 -15.24 -8.39 5.31
C GLU A 221 -14.57 -7.15 4.72
N LEU A 222 -15.36 -6.19 4.26
CA LEU A 222 -14.95 -5.05 3.44
C LEU A 222 -15.08 -3.74 4.25
N VAL A 223 -14.58 -3.76 5.48
CA VAL A 223 -14.56 -2.61 6.40
C VAL A 223 -13.18 -1.93 6.34
N LEU A 224 -13.14 -0.61 6.22
CA LEU A 224 -11.89 0.12 6.01
C LEU A 224 -10.96 0.04 7.23
N ALA A 225 -11.50 0.23 8.44
CA ALA A 225 -10.72 0.13 9.68
C ALA A 225 -10.04 -1.25 9.80
N ASP A 226 -10.79 -2.32 9.55
CA ASP A 226 -10.27 -3.68 9.54
C ASP A 226 -9.17 -3.87 8.50
N TRP A 227 -9.36 -3.33 7.30
CA TRP A 227 -8.37 -3.41 6.23
C TRP A 227 -7.08 -2.72 6.58
N LEU A 228 -7.16 -1.53 7.18
CA LEU A 228 -6.01 -0.80 7.69
C LEU A 228 -5.26 -1.69 8.69
N ASP A 229 -5.93 -2.17 9.75
CA ASP A 229 -5.30 -3.02 10.77
C ASP A 229 -4.72 -4.33 10.20
N TYR A 230 -5.42 -4.95 9.25
CA TYR A 230 -5.04 -6.25 8.70
C TYR A 230 -3.77 -6.21 7.82
N ASN A 231 -3.30 -5.03 7.40
CA ASN A 231 -2.06 -4.91 6.62
C ASN A 231 -0.83 -5.48 7.37
N ALA A 232 -0.69 -5.20 8.67
CA ALA A 232 0.36 -5.76 9.51
C ALA A 232 0.22 -7.27 9.68
N VAL A 233 -1.02 -7.78 9.76
CA VAL A 233 -1.34 -9.21 9.82
C VAL A 233 -0.88 -9.91 8.54
N ILE A 234 -1.15 -9.33 7.37
CA ILE A 234 -0.66 -9.86 6.09
C ILE A 234 0.87 -9.86 6.10
N GLY A 235 1.55 -8.82 6.57
CA GLY A 235 3.01 -8.80 6.68
C GLY A 235 3.59 -9.94 7.53
N ALA A 236 2.96 -10.27 8.66
CA ALA A 236 3.35 -11.43 9.47
C ALA A 236 3.10 -12.76 8.72
N LYS A 237 1.99 -12.88 8.00
CA LYS A 237 1.68 -14.04 7.15
C LYS A 237 2.64 -14.18 5.95
N VAL A 238 3.11 -13.09 5.36
CA VAL A 238 4.18 -13.08 4.34
C VAL A 238 5.48 -13.61 4.95
N SER A 239 5.84 -13.14 6.15
CA SER A 239 7.02 -13.61 6.87
C SER A 239 6.95 -15.13 7.10
N CYS A 240 5.77 -15.64 7.45
CA CYS A 240 5.53 -17.08 7.55
C CYS A 240 5.78 -17.82 6.23
N ALA A 241 5.22 -17.33 5.12
CA ALA A 241 5.42 -17.91 3.79
C ALA A 241 6.91 -17.92 3.37
N ALA A 242 7.68 -16.92 3.80
CA ALA A 242 9.11 -16.78 3.54
C ALA A 242 10.03 -17.56 4.52
N LYS A 243 9.43 -18.26 5.50
CA LYS A 243 10.14 -18.87 6.62
C LYS A 243 11.07 -17.89 7.35
N GLN A 244 10.59 -16.67 7.57
CA GLN A 244 11.29 -15.60 8.29
C GLN A 244 10.58 -15.27 9.62
N PRO A 245 11.31 -14.81 10.65
CA PRO A 245 10.70 -14.20 11.82
C PRO A 245 9.83 -13.00 11.43
N ALA A 246 8.65 -12.87 12.04
CA ALA A 246 7.82 -11.69 11.90
C ALA A 246 8.17 -10.66 12.99
N ALA A 247 8.46 -9.41 12.61
CA ALA A 247 8.68 -8.31 13.55
C ALA A 247 7.36 -7.54 13.73
N ALA A 248 6.49 -8.04 14.60
CA ALA A 248 5.20 -7.44 14.91
C ALA A 248 4.87 -7.59 16.40
N ASP A 249 3.93 -6.80 16.91
CA ASP A 249 3.44 -6.94 18.28
C ASP A 249 2.65 -8.25 18.48
N SER A 250 2.42 -8.63 19.74
CA SER A 250 1.78 -9.89 20.09
C SER A 250 0.36 -10.04 19.56
N ALA A 251 -0.40 -8.95 19.43
CA ALA A 251 -1.78 -9.00 18.96
C ALA A 251 -1.85 -9.21 17.44
N VAL A 252 -0.93 -8.59 16.68
CA VAL A 252 -0.75 -8.88 15.25
C VAL A 252 -0.32 -10.33 15.04
N LEU A 253 0.65 -10.82 15.82
CA LEU A 253 1.12 -12.21 15.73
C LEU A 253 0.02 -13.22 16.06
N GLU A 254 -0.79 -12.97 17.10
CA GLU A 254 -1.93 -13.80 17.46
C GLU A 254 -2.96 -13.85 16.31
N LYS A 255 -3.32 -12.69 15.73
CA LYS A 255 -4.28 -12.60 14.62
C LYS A 255 -3.75 -13.28 13.34
N ALA A 256 -2.45 -13.17 13.08
CA ALA A 256 -1.76 -13.88 12.00
C ALA A 256 -1.58 -15.38 12.28
N LYS A 257 -1.94 -15.85 13.47
CA LYS A 257 -1.66 -17.19 14.00
C LYS A 257 -0.18 -17.56 13.89
N PHE A 258 0.70 -16.58 14.06
CA PHE A 258 2.15 -16.74 13.99
C PHE A 258 2.70 -17.03 15.39
N LYS A 259 3.12 -18.27 15.65
CA LYS A 259 3.79 -18.65 16.91
C LYS A 259 5.29 -18.83 16.73
N SER A 260 5.70 -19.33 15.55
CA SER A 260 7.09 -19.47 15.15
C SER A 260 7.18 -19.57 13.62
N VAL A 261 8.41 -19.58 13.09
CA VAL A 261 8.67 -19.79 11.64
C VAL A 261 8.10 -21.13 11.12
N ASP A 262 7.99 -22.12 12.00
CA ASP A 262 7.50 -23.47 11.66
C ASP A 262 6.05 -23.74 12.10
N ASP A 263 5.48 -22.87 12.95
CA ASP A 263 4.10 -22.94 13.43
C ASP A 263 3.43 -21.57 13.20
N CYS A 264 3.00 -21.36 11.95
CA CYS A 264 2.34 -20.14 11.50
C CYS A 264 1.42 -20.42 10.30
N GLU A 265 0.45 -19.53 10.05
CA GLU A 265 -0.40 -19.57 8.86
C GLU A 265 0.21 -18.69 7.74
N PRO A 266 0.62 -19.26 6.60
CA PRO A 266 1.17 -18.46 5.51
C PRO A 266 0.08 -17.62 4.84
N VAL A 267 0.51 -16.53 4.20
CA VAL A 267 -0.40 -15.69 3.40
C VAL A 267 -0.98 -16.48 2.23
N THR A 268 -2.23 -16.19 1.87
CA THR A 268 -2.95 -16.79 0.74
C THR A 268 -3.25 -15.79 -0.36
N ALA A 269 -3.62 -16.26 -1.55
CA ALA A 269 -4.10 -15.40 -2.62
C ALA A 269 -5.38 -14.66 -2.24
N ARG A 270 -6.24 -15.27 -1.39
CA ARG A 270 -7.43 -14.61 -0.84
C ARG A 270 -7.08 -13.41 0.04
N ASP A 271 -6.05 -13.52 0.88
CA ASP A 271 -5.63 -12.43 1.77
C ASP A 271 -5.22 -11.20 0.96
N PHE A 272 -4.37 -11.39 -0.05
CA PHE A 272 -3.95 -10.33 -0.96
C PHE A 272 -5.09 -9.80 -1.85
N ALA A 273 -5.95 -10.69 -2.34
CA ALA A 273 -7.11 -10.30 -3.13
C ALA A 273 -8.07 -9.41 -2.33
N LYS A 274 -8.33 -9.73 -1.06
CA LYS A 274 -9.15 -8.89 -0.17
C LYS A 274 -8.49 -7.52 0.04
N HIS A 275 -7.17 -7.52 0.31
CA HIS A 275 -6.41 -6.28 0.50
C HIS A 275 -6.48 -5.37 -0.73
N HIS A 276 -6.37 -5.93 -1.94
CA HIS A 276 -6.50 -5.17 -3.18
C HIS A 276 -7.95 -4.75 -3.46
N TYR A 277 -8.92 -5.62 -3.19
CA TYR A 277 -10.32 -5.37 -3.52
C TYR A 277 -10.91 -4.19 -2.77
N ILE A 278 -10.50 -3.95 -1.51
CA ILE A 278 -10.92 -2.75 -0.79
C ILE A 278 -10.43 -1.48 -1.48
N LYS A 279 -9.20 -1.48 -2.04
CA LYS A 279 -8.72 -0.37 -2.87
C LYS A 279 -9.60 -0.16 -4.11
N CYS A 280 -10.08 -1.24 -4.73
CA CYS A 280 -11.02 -1.16 -5.86
C CYS A 280 -12.33 -0.48 -5.50
N LEU A 281 -12.87 -0.76 -4.30
CA LEU A 281 -14.12 -0.16 -3.81
C LEU A 281 -13.96 1.33 -3.52
N LEU A 282 -12.76 1.75 -3.11
CA LEU A 282 -12.44 3.15 -2.86
C LEU A 282 -12.21 3.93 -4.17
N GLY A 283 -11.67 3.30 -5.20
CA GLY A 283 -11.52 3.93 -6.51
C GLY A 283 -10.58 3.20 -7.45
N TYR A 284 -11.04 2.93 -8.67
CA TYR A 284 -10.23 2.23 -9.69
C TYR A 284 -8.93 2.95 -10.08
N PRO A 285 -8.83 4.30 -10.15
CA PRO A 285 -7.57 4.96 -10.43
C PRO A 285 -6.48 4.60 -9.40
N ASN A 286 -6.84 4.50 -8.14
CA ASN A 286 -5.89 4.18 -7.07
C ASN A 286 -5.50 2.70 -7.05
N SER A 287 -6.44 1.77 -7.25
CA SER A 287 -6.11 0.35 -7.42
C SER A 287 -5.23 0.14 -8.66
N ALA A 288 -5.46 0.91 -9.72
CA ALA A 288 -4.62 0.91 -10.92
C ALA A 288 -3.22 1.45 -10.62
N SER A 289 -3.08 2.49 -9.81
CA SER A 289 -1.77 3.01 -9.39
C SER A 289 -0.94 1.97 -8.64
N ASP A 290 -1.57 1.19 -7.75
CA ASP A 290 -0.93 0.07 -7.04
C ASP A 290 -0.44 -1.00 -8.03
N GLY A 291 -1.31 -1.42 -8.96
CA GLY A 291 -0.92 -2.34 -10.03
C GLY A 291 0.21 -1.81 -10.91
N ALA A 292 0.22 -0.51 -11.22
CA ALA A 292 1.27 0.12 -12.02
C ALA A 292 2.61 0.10 -11.30
N TYR A 293 2.63 0.44 -10.01
CA TYR A 293 3.83 0.35 -9.16
C TYR A 293 4.44 -1.06 -9.19
N LEU A 294 3.60 -2.09 -8.99
CA LEU A 294 4.03 -3.49 -9.00
C LEU A 294 4.56 -3.92 -10.37
N ASN A 295 3.89 -3.54 -11.46
CA ASN A 295 4.29 -3.88 -12.83
C ASN A 295 5.59 -3.16 -13.24
N VAL A 296 5.69 -1.86 -12.98
CA VAL A 296 6.86 -1.06 -13.39
C VAL A 296 8.13 -1.49 -12.65
N ARG A 297 8.02 -1.96 -11.39
CA ARG A 297 9.15 -2.30 -10.54
C ARG A 297 9.74 -3.69 -10.80
N ALA A 298 8.89 -4.66 -11.15
CA ALA A 298 9.23 -6.08 -11.01
C ALA A 298 8.65 -6.96 -12.13
N CYS A 299 9.27 -8.11 -12.34
CA CYS A 299 8.94 -9.06 -13.40
C CYS A 299 9.08 -10.51 -12.95
N LEU A 300 8.38 -11.40 -13.62
CA LEU A 300 8.59 -12.84 -13.48
C LEU A 300 9.66 -13.36 -14.44
N LEU A 301 10.57 -14.15 -13.88
CA LEU A 301 11.71 -14.78 -14.54
C LEU A 301 11.70 -16.29 -14.31
N ASP A 302 12.59 -17.00 -15.02
CA ASP A 302 12.87 -18.42 -14.84
C ASP A 302 11.62 -19.32 -14.92
N GLY A 303 10.72 -19.03 -15.86
CA GLY A 303 9.46 -19.78 -16.00
C GLY A 303 8.42 -19.47 -14.92
N GLY A 304 8.57 -18.33 -14.22
CA GLY A 304 7.61 -17.83 -13.24
C GLY A 304 7.90 -18.22 -11.79
N THR A 305 9.13 -18.68 -11.49
CA THR A 305 9.55 -19.08 -10.14
C THR A 305 10.47 -18.07 -9.46
N ARG A 306 10.98 -17.07 -10.20
CA ARG A 306 11.80 -15.99 -9.63
C ARG A 306 11.19 -14.63 -9.98
N ILE A 307 11.17 -13.73 -9.01
CA ILE A 307 10.81 -12.33 -9.19
C ILE A 307 12.11 -11.54 -9.32
N GLY A 308 12.26 -10.83 -10.43
CA GLY A 308 13.37 -9.92 -10.68
C GLY A 308 12.95 -8.46 -10.56
N HIS A 309 13.92 -7.57 -10.44
CA HIS A 309 13.70 -6.13 -10.28
C HIS A 309 14.53 -5.29 -11.25
N PHE A 310 13.95 -4.20 -11.74
CA PHE A 310 14.64 -3.20 -12.57
C PHE A 310 15.40 -3.81 -13.75
N SER A 311 16.73 -3.76 -13.78
CA SER A 311 17.53 -4.24 -14.92
C SER A 311 17.41 -5.74 -15.19
N ASP A 312 16.83 -6.51 -14.27
CA ASP A 312 16.39 -7.88 -14.53
C ASP A 312 15.22 -7.98 -15.54
N CYS A 313 14.43 -6.91 -15.64
CA CYS A 313 13.15 -6.89 -16.32
C CYS A 313 13.27 -6.31 -17.73
N PRO A 314 12.49 -6.81 -18.70
CA PRO A 314 12.51 -6.30 -20.08
C PRO A 314 12.20 -4.81 -20.16
N PHE A 315 11.31 -4.34 -19.27
CA PHE A 315 11.13 -2.94 -19.01
C PHE A 315 11.60 -2.60 -17.60
N SER A 316 12.52 -1.65 -17.52
CA SER A 316 12.87 -0.95 -16.29
C SER A 316 12.82 0.54 -16.57
N PRO A 317 12.14 1.35 -15.73
CA PRO A 317 12.39 2.77 -15.77
C PRO A 317 13.87 3.03 -15.44
N ASP A 318 14.43 4.10 -16.01
CA ASP A 318 15.77 4.57 -15.63
C ASP A 318 15.68 5.22 -14.24
N VAL A 319 15.85 4.38 -13.22
CA VAL A 319 15.90 4.75 -11.79
C VAL A 319 17.28 4.41 -11.20
N SER A 320 18.29 4.34 -12.07
CA SER A 320 19.70 4.19 -11.70
C SER A 320 20.28 5.58 -11.43
N PHE A 321 20.51 5.89 -10.16
CA PHE A 321 21.37 6.99 -9.72
C PHE A 321 22.38 6.43 -8.71
#